data_AF-A0A4S4EST9-F1
#
_entry.id   AF-A0A4S4EST9-F1
#
_cell.length_a   1.000
_cell.length_b   1.000
_cell.length_c   1.000
_cell.angle_alpha   90.00
_cell.angle_beta   90.00
_cell.angle_gamma   90.00
#
_symmetry.space_group_name_H-M   'P 1'
#
loop_
_entity.id
_entity.type
_entity.pdbx_description
1 polymer ?
#
loop_
_entity_poly.entity_id
_entity_poly.type
_entity_poly.pdbx_seq_one_letter_code
_entity_poly.pdbx_strand_id
1 'polypeptide(L)'
;MATLGGIHDSHSSNQNTADIDNLARFAIQEHNKKENTLFEFVRVVKAQEQVVAGTLHHITLEAVDAGKKKLYEAKVWVKPWMNFKELQEFKHAGDVGDTPALTPSDLGVKKDGHSPGWQAVPTHDPVVHDAAHHAVKTIQQRDSNLTLQEKIKELKAEKNELRDEKQRLKAEKER
;
A
#
# COMPACT_ATOMS: atom_id res chain seq x y z
N MET A 1 18.13 -23.74 27.73
CA MET A 1 17.00 -23.40 28.61
C MET A 1 16.73 -21.92 28.43
N ALA A 2 15.59 -21.54 27.86
CA ALA A 2 15.28 -20.14 27.55
C ALA A 2 14.65 -19.47 28.79
N THR A 3 15.22 -18.35 29.21
CA THR A 3 14.76 -17.52 30.34
C THR A 3 13.42 -16.89 29.97
N LEU A 4 12.36 -17.21 30.73
CA LEU A 4 11.02 -16.66 30.53
C LEU A 4 11.04 -15.15 30.81
N GLY A 5 10.73 -14.34 29.80
CA GLY A 5 10.52 -12.89 29.92
C GLY A 5 11.60 -11.98 29.32
N GLY A 6 12.71 -12.52 28.81
CA GLY A 6 13.73 -11.70 28.12
C GLY A 6 13.41 -11.51 26.64
N ILE A 7 13.38 -10.26 26.16
CA ILE A 7 13.38 -9.96 24.73
C ILE A 7 14.76 -10.36 24.19
N HIS A 8 14.80 -11.33 23.28
CA HIS A 8 16.04 -11.75 22.62
C HIS A 8 16.09 -11.19 21.20
N ASP A 9 17.20 -10.56 20.83
CA ASP A 9 17.47 -10.20 19.44
C ASP A 9 17.71 -11.48 18.65
N SER A 10 16.91 -11.72 17.61
CA SER A 10 17.01 -12.92 16.78
C SER A 10 18.22 -12.91 15.84
N HIS A 11 19.07 -11.87 15.90
CA HIS A 11 20.21 -11.65 15.00
C HIS A 11 21.38 -12.63 15.20
N SER A 12 21.37 -13.46 16.24
CA SER A 12 22.55 -14.25 16.60
C SER A 12 22.71 -15.60 15.90
N SER A 13 21.81 -16.02 15.00
CA SER A 13 22.05 -17.19 14.15
C SER A 13 21.29 -17.13 12.81
N ASN A 14 22.02 -17.32 11.72
CA ASN A 14 21.53 -17.37 10.33
C ASN A 14 20.47 -18.47 10.05
N GLN A 15 19.99 -19.20 11.06
CA GLN A 15 19.01 -20.28 10.93
C GLN A 15 17.55 -19.80 11.02
N ASN A 16 17.27 -18.68 11.68
CA ASN A 16 15.89 -18.21 11.90
C ASN A 16 15.42 -17.16 10.87
N THR A 17 16.30 -16.70 9.98
CA THR A 17 15.98 -15.57 9.07
C THR A 17 14.85 -15.94 8.10
N ALA A 18 14.82 -17.18 7.61
CA ALA A 18 13.78 -17.64 6.69
C ALA A 18 12.39 -17.70 7.36
N ASP A 19 12.32 -18.18 8.61
CA ASP A 19 11.08 -18.23 9.38
C ASP A 19 10.56 -16.82 9.69
N ILE A 20 11.46 -15.90 10.04
CA ILE A 20 11.12 -14.49 10.31
C ILE A 20 10.61 -13.80 9.03
N ASP A 21 11.26 -14.04 7.89
CA ASP A 21 10.80 -13.51 6.59
C ASP A 21 9.39 -14.04 6.24
N ASN A 22 9.12 -15.33 6.50
CA ASN A 22 7.79 -15.91 6.31
C ASN A 22 6.74 -15.28 7.24
N LEU A 23 7.11 -14.98 8.49
CA LEU A 23 6.24 -14.28 9.43
C LEU A 23 5.97 -12.83 8.99
N ALA A 24 6.99 -12.13 8.47
CA ALA A 24 6.87 -10.78 7.94
C ALA A 24 5.94 -10.73 6.71
N ARG A 25 6.10 -11.69 5.78
CA ARG A 25 5.21 -11.85 4.62
C ARG A 25 3.77 -12.14 5.04
N PHE A 26 3.59 -13.04 6.02
CA PHE A 26 2.29 -13.33 6.58
C PHE A 26 1.63 -12.09 7.18
N ALA A 27 2.36 -11.30 7.96
CA ALA A 27 1.85 -10.05 8.54
C ALA A 27 1.34 -9.09 7.46
N ILE A 28 2.12 -8.87 6.40
CA ILE A 28 1.70 -8.01 5.28
C ILE A 28 0.47 -8.57 4.57
N GLN A 29 0.45 -9.86 4.28
CA GLN A 29 -0.69 -10.50 3.61
C GLN A 29 -1.97 -10.39 4.43
N GLU A 30 -1.88 -10.64 5.74
CA GLU A 30 -3.01 -10.57 6.66
C GLU A 30 -3.54 -9.14 6.78
N HIS A 31 -2.64 -8.15 6.86
CA HIS A 31 -3.01 -6.74 6.88
C HIS A 31 -3.64 -6.29 5.56
N ASN A 32 -3.05 -6.63 4.41
CA ASN A 32 -3.60 -6.37 3.08
C ASN A 32 -5.00 -6.97 2.91
N LYS A 33 -5.23 -8.18 3.43
CA LYS A 33 -6.55 -8.83 3.37
C LYS A 33 -7.59 -8.15 4.26
N LYS A 34 -7.21 -7.68 5.44
CA LYS A 34 -8.12 -7.03 6.40
C LYS A 34 -8.44 -5.58 6.04
N GLU A 35 -7.44 -4.82 5.60
CA GLU A 35 -7.54 -3.38 5.35
C GLU A 35 -7.64 -3.01 3.86
N ASN A 36 -7.64 -4.00 2.96
CA ASN A 36 -7.66 -3.81 1.51
C ASN A 36 -6.52 -2.90 1.02
N THR A 37 -5.34 -3.04 1.63
CA THR A 37 -4.12 -2.31 1.30
C THR A 37 -3.23 -3.10 0.33
N LEU A 38 -2.25 -2.44 -0.28
CA LEU A 38 -1.33 -3.04 -1.25
C LEU A 38 0.12 -2.88 -0.82
N PHE A 39 0.46 -3.32 0.40
CA PHE A 39 1.84 -3.31 0.87
C PHE A 39 2.66 -4.40 0.16
N GLU A 40 3.84 -4.04 -0.34
CA GLU A 40 4.81 -5.00 -0.89
C GLU A 40 5.95 -5.22 0.10
N PHE A 41 6.23 -6.48 0.45
CA PHE A 41 7.35 -6.83 1.32
C PHE A 41 8.70 -6.57 0.64
N VAL A 42 9.60 -5.85 1.31
CA VAL A 42 10.97 -5.61 0.82
C VAL A 42 11.97 -6.48 1.58
N ARG A 43 12.11 -6.26 2.90
CA ARG A 43 13.06 -6.97 3.77
C ARG A 43 12.70 -6.80 5.24
N VAL A 44 13.22 -7.69 6.08
CA VAL A 44 13.21 -7.51 7.53
C VAL A 44 14.44 -6.70 7.96
N VAL A 45 14.24 -5.69 8.80
CA VAL A 45 15.30 -4.83 9.36
C VAL A 45 15.71 -5.32 10.74
N LYS A 46 14.73 -5.68 11.57
CA LYS A 46 14.97 -6.20 12.91
C LYS A 46 13.90 -7.22 13.26
N ALA A 47 14.27 -8.23 14.03
CA ALA A 47 13.31 -9.14 14.61
C ALA A 47 13.73 -9.48 16.04
N GLN A 48 12.76 -9.41 16.93
CA GLN A 48 12.91 -9.75 18.33
C GLN A 48 11.88 -10.80 18.68
N GLU A 49 12.24 -11.69 19.60
CA GLU A 49 11.35 -12.73 20.09
C GLU A 49 11.07 -12.51 21.57
N GLN A 50 9.80 -12.61 21.93
CA GLN A 50 9.34 -12.52 23.30
C GLN A 50 8.53 -13.78 23.66
N VAL A 51 9.02 -14.53 24.64
CA VAL A 51 8.31 -15.70 25.16
C VAL A 51 7.17 -15.25 26.07
N VAL A 52 5.95 -15.65 25.72
CA VAL A 52 4.71 -15.33 26.46
C VAL A 52 3.88 -16.63 26.63
N ALA A 53 2.55 -16.59 26.57
CA ALA A 53 1.72 -17.78 26.38
C ALA A 53 1.81 -18.30 24.92
N GLY A 54 3.03 -18.53 24.45
CA GLY A 54 3.43 -18.78 23.07
C GLY A 54 4.74 -18.06 22.79
N THR A 55 4.95 -17.73 21.53
CA THR A 55 6.05 -16.92 21.07
C THR A 55 5.51 -15.70 20.35
N LEU A 56 5.81 -14.51 20.85
CA LEU A 56 5.45 -13.24 20.21
C LEU A 56 6.68 -12.74 19.44
N HIS A 57 6.59 -12.71 18.13
CA HIS A 57 7.63 -12.15 17.26
C HIS A 57 7.33 -10.69 16.99
N HIS A 58 8.31 -9.86 17.30
CA HIS A 58 8.28 -8.43 17.08
C HIS A 58 9.21 -8.11 15.92
N ILE A 59 8.63 -7.86 14.75
CA ILE A 59 9.33 -7.80 13.48
C ILE A 59 9.24 -6.38 12.94
N THR A 60 10.37 -5.74 12.78
CA THR A 60 10.50 -4.48 12.04
C THR A 60 10.87 -4.79 10.60
N LEU A 61 10.01 -4.44 9.66
CA LEU A 61 10.13 -4.76 8.25
C LEU A 61 9.98 -3.52 7.38
N GLU A 62 10.65 -3.51 6.23
CA GLU A 62 10.51 -2.50 5.20
C GLU A 62 9.47 -2.99 4.18
N ALA A 63 8.46 -2.17 3.92
CA ALA A 63 7.42 -2.44 2.94
C ALA A 63 7.23 -1.24 2.00
N VAL A 64 6.81 -1.50 0.76
CA VAL A 64 6.44 -0.48 -0.21
C VAL A 64 4.96 -0.18 -0.05
N ASP A 65 4.65 1.07 0.24
CA ASP A 65 3.31 1.63 0.36
C ASP A 65 3.10 2.67 -0.73
N ALA A 66 2.21 2.37 -1.68
CA ALA A 66 1.95 3.24 -2.84
C ALA A 66 3.22 3.72 -3.57
N GLY A 67 4.21 2.83 -3.72
CA GLY A 67 5.50 3.11 -4.37
C GLY A 67 6.57 3.75 -3.48
N LYS A 68 6.29 4.02 -2.20
CA LYS A 68 7.27 4.57 -1.23
C LYS A 68 7.67 3.50 -0.22
N LYS A 69 8.98 3.26 -0.08
CA LYS A 69 9.51 2.36 0.95
C LYS A 69 9.37 3.00 2.32
N LYS A 70 8.79 2.25 3.26
CA LYS A 70 8.48 2.70 4.61
C LYS A 70 8.76 1.56 5.59
N LEU A 71 9.12 1.93 6.81
CA LEU A 71 9.37 0.98 7.88
C LEU A 71 8.08 0.71 8.66
N TYR A 72 7.83 -0.56 8.96
CA TYR A 72 6.67 -1.03 9.70
C TYR A 72 7.09 -2.00 10.78
N GLU A 73 6.29 -2.04 11.82
CA GLU A 73 6.46 -2.87 12.98
C GLU A 73 5.25 -3.80 13.10
N ALA A 74 5.52 -5.10 13.03
CA ALA A 74 4.52 -6.15 13.09
C ALA A 74 4.75 -7.01 14.34
N LYS A 75 3.68 -7.29 15.08
CA LYS A 75 3.68 -8.25 16.19
C LYS A 75 2.88 -9.48 15.79
N VAL A 76 3.55 -10.61 15.68
CA VAL A 76 2.95 -11.88 15.27
C VAL A 76 3.01 -12.85 16.44
N TRP A 77 1.86 -13.31 16.92
CA TRP A 77 1.76 -14.25 18.02
C TRP A 77 1.55 -15.67 17.51
N VAL A 78 2.47 -16.56 17.88
CA VAL A 78 2.50 -17.97 17.47
C VAL A 78 2.35 -18.87 18.69
N LYS A 79 1.44 -19.84 18.62
CA LYS A 79 1.29 -20.92 19.62
C LYS A 79 1.41 -22.26 18.90
N PRO A 80 2.61 -22.88 18.89
CA PRO A 80 2.85 -24.12 18.16
C PRO A 80 1.92 -25.26 18.58
N TRP A 81 1.58 -25.35 19.87
CA TRP A 81 0.68 -26.39 20.41
C TRP A 81 -0.79 -26.26 19.98
N MET A 82 -1.18 -25.13 19.38
CA MET A 82 -2.54 -24.89 18.88
C MET A 82 -2.55 -24.64 17.36
N ASN A 83 -1.40 -24.72 16.68
CA ASN A 83 -1.23 -24.26 15.29
C ASN A 83 -1.79 -22.84 15.07
N PHE A 84 -1.73 -22.00 16.10
CA PHE A 84 -2.31 -20.66 16.07
C PHE A 84 -1.24 -19.66 15.67
N LYS A 85 -1.53 -18.84 14.67
CA LYS A 85 -0.69 -17.72 14.24
C LYS A 85 -1.60 -16.53 13.93
N GLU A 86 -1.38 -15.42 14.60
CA GLU A 86 -2.19 -14.22 14.43
C GLU A 86 -1.33 -12.96 14.42
N LEU A 87 -1.65 -12.04 13.50
CA LEU A 87 -1.13 -10.68 13.51
C LEU A 87 -1.87 -9.88 14.57
N GLN A 88 -1.18 -9.58 15.67
CA GLN A 88 -1.73 -8.81 16.78
C GLN A 88 -1.72 -7.31 16.46
N GLU A 89 -0.63 -6.83 15.85
CA GLU A 89 -0.44 -5.41 15.60
C GLU A 89 0.41 -5.21 14.35
N PHE A 90 0.03 -4.22 13.56
CA PHE A 90 0.81 -3.73 12.42
C PHE A 90 0.79 -2.20 12.46
N LYS A 91 1.94 -1.59 12.71
CA LYS A 91 2.08 -0.14 12.88
C LYS A 91 3.17 0.39 11.96
N HIS A 92 2.99 1.61 11.49
CA HIS A 92 4.07 2.33 10.84
C HIS A 92 5.14 2.65 11.89
N ALA A 93 6.36 2.17 11.69
CA ALA A 93 7.48 2.32 12.64
C ALA A 93 8.11 3.72 12.50
N GLY A 94 7.26 4.75 12.45
CA GLY A 94 7.55 6.11 11.99
C GLY A 94 8.95 6.63 12.33
N ASP A 95 9.60 7.11 11.27
CA ASP A 95 10.66 8.12 11.22
C ASP A 95 11.53 8.28 12.49
N VAL A 96 12.69 7.63 12.50
CA VAL A 96 13.80 7.92 13.42
C VAL A 96 14.44 9.30 13.12
N GLY A 97 13.83 10.16 12.29
CA GLY A 97 14.24 11.54 12.03
C GLY A 97 13.45 12.62 12.78
N ASP A 98 12.28 12.32 13.36
CA ASP A 98 11.51 13.29 14.15
C ASP A 98 11.58 12.96 15.64
N THR A 99 12.75 13.24 16.21
CA THR A 99 12.91 13.41 17.66
C THR A 99 12.12 14.66 18.07
N PRO A 100 11.22 14.63 19.08
CA PRO A 100 10.54 15.83 19.54
C PRO A 100 11.48 16.60 20.46
N ALA A 101 12.42 17.35 19.89
CA ALA A 101 13.25 18.30 20.62
C ALA A 101 13.52 19.51 19.74
N LEU A 102 12.73 20.57 19.97
CA LEU A 102 12.80 21.90 19.35
C LEU A 102 12.29 21.93 17.91
N THR A 103 11.02 22.33 17.77
CA THR A 103 10.48 22.75 16.48
C THR A 103 11.27 23.98 16.00
N PRO A 104 11.70 24.04 14.72
CA PRO A 104 12.37 25.21 14.15
C PRO A 104 11.44 26.43 13.97
N SER A 105 10.23 26.39 14.56
CA SER A 105 9.23 27.45 14.48
C SER A 105 9.62 28.75 15.20
N ASP A 106 10.80 28.83 15.84
CA ASP A 106 11.26 30.03 16.56
C ASP A 106 12.37 30.82 15.83
N LEU A 107 12.82 30.37 14.66
CA LEU A 107 13.76 31.13 13.83
C LEU A 107 13.15 31.33 12.45
N GLY A 108 12.48 32.47 12.27
CA GLY A 108 11.82 32.91 11.04
C GLY A 108 12.73 32.95 9.81
N VAL A 109 13.03 31.79 9.25
CA VAL A 109 13.72 31.60 7.99
C VAL A 109 12.67 31.39 6.90
N LYS A 110 12.50 32.44 6.09
CA LYS A 110 11.94 32.32 4.75
C LYS A 110 12.89 31.43 3.95
N LYS A 111 12.50 30.19 3.68
CA LYS A 111 13.20 29.33 2.73
C LYS A 111 12.20 28.92 1.64
N ASP A 112 12.25 29.66 0.54
CA ASP A 112 11.66 29.26 -0.73
C ASP A 112 12.28 27.92 -1.14
N GLY A 113 11.51 26.86 -0.91
CA GLY A 113 11.96 25.50 -1.20
C GLY A 113 10.93 24.53 -0.68
N HIS A 114 10.04 24.08 -1.55
CA HIS A 114 9.09 23.00 -1.26
C HIS A 114 9.86 21.78 -0.74
N SER A 115 9.74 21.52 0.57
CA SER A 115 10.20 20.29 1.19
C SER A 115 9.35 19.13 0.64
N PRO A 116 9.96 18.04 0.14
CA PRO A 116 9.21 16.85 -0.24
C PRO A 116 8.76 16.12 1.03
N GLY A 117 7.59 16.49 1.54
CA GLY A 117 6.94 15.88 2.70
C GLY A 117 5.43 16.03 2.62
N TRP A 118 4.68 15.03 3.09
CA TRP A 118 3.23 15.13 3.17
C TRP A 118 2.87 16.06 4.34
N GLN A 119 2.40 17.28 4.04
CA GLN A 119 1.91 18.21 5.05
C GLN A 119 0.40 18.03 5.24
N ALA A 120 -0.03 17.79 6.48
CA ALA A 120 -1.45 17.79 6.82
C ALA A 120 -2.01 19.21 6.69
N VAL A 121 -2.97 19.39 5.79
CA VAL A 121 -3.63 20.67 5.53
C VAL A 121 -5.02 20.70 6.21
N PRO A 122 -5.46 21.86 6.74
CA PRO A 122 -6.80 21.99 7.30
C PRO A 122 -7.89 21.65 6.27
N THR A 123 -8.92 20.94 6.69
CA THR A 123 -10.02 20.50 5.81
C THR A 123 -10.90 21.63 5.28
N HIS A 124 -10.83 22.83 5.88
CA HIS A 124 -11.59 24.01 5.49
C HIS A 124 -10.73 25.05 4.76
N ASP A 125 -9.51 24.68 4.34
CA ASP A 125 -8.67 25.57 3.54
C ASP A 125 -9.29 25.76 2.14
N PRO A 126 -9.45 27.00 1.66
CA PRO A 126 -10.03 27.28 0.34
C PRO A 126 -9.24 26.64 -0.81
N VAL A 127 -7.92 26.49 -0.68
CA VAL A 127 -7.07 25.84 -1.69
C VAL A 127 -7.36 24.34 -1.77
N VAL A 128 -7.64 23.71 -0.63
CA VAL A 128 -7.98 22.28 -0.56
C VAL A 128 -9.36 22.03 -1.16
N HIS A 129 -10.32 22.91 -0.90
CA HIS A 129 -11.64 22.83 -1.53
C HIS A 129 -11.57 22.99 -3.05
N ASP A 130 -10.82 23.99 -3.55
CA ASP A 130 -10.63 24.18 -4.99
C ASP A 130 -9.98 22.95 -5.64
N ALA A 131 -8.91 22.42 -5.03
CA ALA A 131 -8.25 21.20 -5.49
C ALA A 131 -9.19 19.98 -5.50
N ALA A 132 -10.02 19.83 -4.45
CA ALA A 132 -11.00 18.75 -4.36
C ALA A 132 -12.07 18.88 -5.46
N HIS A 133 -12.65 20.07 -5.66
CA HIS A 133 -13.62 20.32 -6.71
C HIS A 133 -13.04 20.10 -8.11
N HIS A 134 -11.81 20.55 -8.34
CA HIS A 134 -11.09 20.33 -9.58
C HIS A 134 -10.86 18.83 -9.85
N ALA A 135 -10.45 18.06 -8.83
CA ALA A 135 -10.25 16.63 -8.95
C ALA A 135 -11.54 15.89 -9.34
N VAL A 136 -12.65 16.16 -8.63
CA VAL A 136 -13.96 15.56 -8.92
C VAL A 136 -14.42 15.88 -10.35
N LYS A 137 -14.32 17.16 -10.76
CA LYS A 137 -14.67 17.58 -12.11
C LYS A 137 -13.83 16.87 -13.17
N THR A 138 -12.54 16.71 -12.92
CA THR A 138 -11.61 16.06 -13.86
C THR A 138 -11.93 14.57 -14.01
N ILE A 139 -12.26 13.89 -12.93
CA ILE A 139 -12.66 12.47 -12.95
C ILE A 139 -13.95 12.31 -13.77
N GLN A 140 -15.00 13.07 -13.44
CA GLN A 140 -16.28 13.01 -14.15
C GLN A 140 -16.15 13.27 -15.66
N GLN A 141 -15.29 14.23 -16.04
CA GLN A 141 -15.04 14.53 -17.44
C GLN A 141 -14.30 13.40 -18.16
N ARG A 142 -13.32 12.76 -17.50
CA ARG A 142 -12.60 11.61 -18.06
C ARG A 142 -13.54 10.43 -18.26
N ASP A 143 -14.40 10.13 -17.29
CA ASP A 143 -15.37 9.04 -17.40
C ASP A 143 -16.35 9.30 -18.55
N SER A 144 -16.86 10.52 -18.66
CA SER A 144 -17.74 10.90 -19.78
C SER A 144 -17.02 10.77 -21.13
N ASN A 145 -15.74 11.13 -21.21
CA ASN A 145 -14.94 10.98 -22.43
C ASN A 145 -14.66 9.49 -22.75
N LEU A 146 -14.39 8.67 -21.74
CA LEU A 146 -14.16 7.23 -21.88
C LEU A 146 -15.41 6.55 -22.45
N THR A 147 -16.59 6.83 -21.88
CA THR A 147 -17.88 6.33 -22.38
C THR A 147 -18.14 6.74 -23.82
N LEU A 148 -17.82 7.98 -24.19
CA LEU A 148 -17.94 8.45 -25.58
C LEU A 148 -16.98 7.71 -26.53
N GLN A 149 -15.74 7.47 -26.12
CA GLN A 149 -14.78 6.72 -26.94
C GLN A 149 -15.19 5.27 -27.15
N GLU A 150 -15.76 4.62 -26.13
CA GLU A 150 -16.30 3.26 -26.23
C GLU A 150 -17.47 3.21 -27.23
N LYS A 151 -18.41 4.15 -27.13
CA LYS A 151 -19.53 4.25 -28.09
C LYS A 151 -19.06 4.46 -29.53
N ILE A 152 -18.01 5.27 -29.72
CA ILE A 152 -17.41 5.49 -31.05
C ILE A 152 -16.78 4.20 -31.60
N LYS A 153 -16.15 3.37 -30.75
CA LYS A 153 -15.58 2.08 -31.17
C LYS A 153 -16.67 1.09 -31.58
N GLU A 154 -17.74 0.99 -30.78
CA GLU A 154 -18.90 0.15 -31.05
C GLU A 154 -19.56 0.52 -32.39
N LEU A 155 -19.89 1.81 -32.58
CA LEU A 155 -20.50 2.29 -33.82
C LEU A 155 -19.62 2.08 -35.07
N LYS A 156 -18.29 2.14 -34.91
CA LYS A 156 -17.35 1.84 -36.02
C LYS A 156 -17.34 0.34 -36.37
N ALA A 157 -17.46 -0.53 -35.37
CA ALA A 157 -17.53 -1.97 -35.61
C ALA A 157 -18.83 -2.35 -36.33
N GLU A 158 -19.97 -1.88 -35.83
CA GLU A 158 -21.29 -2.11 -36.42
C GLU A 158 -21.36 -1.59 -37.88
N LYS A 159 -20.82 -0.39 -38.13
CA LYS A 159 -20.72 0.16 -39.50
C LYS A 159 -19.90 -0.73 -40.43
N ASN A 160 -18.81 -1.33 -39.95
CA ASN A 160 -17.98 -2.20 -40.79
C ASN A 160 -18.70 -3.53 -41.09
N GLU A 161 -19.38 -4.11 -40.11
CA GLU A 161 -20.18 -5.33 -40.30
C GLU A 161 -21.30 -5.12 -41.31
N LEU A 162 -22.04 -4.01 -41.22
CA LEU A 162 -23.06 -3.63 -42.20
C LEU A 162 -22.48 -3.42 -43.60
N ARG A 163 -21.24 -2.92 -43.70
CA ARG A 163 -20.56 -2.77 -44.99
C ARG A 163 -20.24 -4.12 -45.60
N ASP A 164 -19.74 -5.05 -44.81
CA ASP A 164 -19.37 -6.40 -45.26
C ASP A 164 -20.63 -7.19 -45.67
N GLU A 165 -21.70 -7.12 -44.89
CA GLU A 165 -22.99 -7.74 -45.21
C GLU A 165 -23.59 -7.15 -46.50
N LYS A 166 -23.55 -5.82 -46.65
CA LYS A 166 -23.98 -5.15 -47.90
C LYS A 166 -23.19 -5.62 -49.11
N GLN A 167 -21.88 -5.83 -48.98
CA GLN A 167 -21.05 -6.36 -50.06
C GLN A 167 -21.39 -7.81 -50.39
N ARG A 168 -21.65 -8.65 -49.38
CA ARG A 168 -22.10 -10.04 -49.57
C ARG A 168 -23.43 -10.12 -50.30
N LEU A 169 -24.44 -9.36 -49.87
CA LEU A 169 -25.75 -9.33 -50.52
C LEU A 169 -25.68 -8.80 -51.96
N LYS A 170 -24.78 -7.85 -52.24
CA LYS A 170 -24.54 -7.38 -53.61
C LYS A 170 -23.94 -8.49 -54.48
N ALA A 171 -22.94 -9.20 -53.99
CA ALA A 171 -22.30 -10.30 -54.71
C ALA A 171 -23.26 -11.49 -54.94
N GLU A 172 -24.20 -11.73 -54.03
CA GLU A 172 -25.25 -12.75 -54.19
C GLU A 172 -26.30 -12.36 -55.24
N LYS A 173 -26.65 -11.07 -55.35
CA LYS A 173 -27.59 -10.58 -56.38
C LYS A 173 -27.00 -10.48 -57.79
N GLU A 174 -25.67 -10.41 -57.92
CA GLU A 174 -24.96 -10.44 -59.22
C GLU A 174 -24.59 -11.86 -59.68
N ARG A 175 -24.97 -12.91 -58.92
CA ARG A 175 -24.88 -14.32 -59.32
C ARG A 175 -26.20 -14.81 -59.90
#